data_AF-A0A8T5RLL7-F1
#
_entry.id   AF-A0A8T5RLL7-F1
#
_cell.length_a   1.000
_cell.length_b   1.000
_cell.length_c   1.000
_cell.angle_alpha   90.00
_cell.angle_beta   90.00
_cell.angle_gamma   90.00
#
_symmetry.space_group_name_H-M   'P 1'
#
loop_
_entity.id
_entity.type
_entity.pdbx_description
1 polymer ?
#
loop_
_entity_poly.entity_id
_entity_poly.type
_entity_poly.pdbx_seq_one_letter_code
_entity_poly.pdbx_strand_id
1 'polypeptide(L)'
;MSNQKMLSFDSPLGMQEIDSTGSPVGVVRMDVSKSYAGIGELLQKFINNSDQESWDRIKTKIDYTYNNLDYALNPLDESTAFISQIKVKVGKGQKLLFKPNTVGPLCIDSQTHGPSLGSNACTDWAFIAALMRWFHEKAGISYYMMTLGEAATALSSTANAFSRTNPEQKEITPEAVLEGKSGDFYGGWGFYFVRKYLFESLKEGESENPFNGYEESINGIYLPPGHVTDKLMVYD
;
A
#
# COMPACT_ATOMS: atom_id res chain seq x y z
N MET A 1 -36.14 4.30 33.03
CA MET A 1 -34.72 4.51 32.71
C MET A 1 -33.93 3.64 33.68
N SER A 2 -33.33 2.55 33.19
CA SER A 2 -32.60 1.59 34.03
C SER A 2 -31.18 2.13 34.26
N ASN A 3 -30.82 2.38 35.51
CA ASN A 3 -29.43 2.64 35.91
C ASN A 3 -28.63 1.37 35.67
N GLN A 4 -27.95 1.25 34.53
CA GLN A 4 -26.89 0.25 34.39
C GLN A 4 -25.78 0.62 35.36
N LYS A 5 -25.59 -0.19 36.41
CA LYS A 5 -24.42 -0.11 37.27
C LYS A 5 -23.18 -0.37 36.41
N MET A 6 -22.37 0.65 36.20
CA MET A 6 -21.02 0.50 35.67
C MET A 6 -20.24 -0.44 36.60
N LEU A 7 -19.76 -1.56 36.05
CA LEU A 7 -18.88 -2.47 36.75
C LEU A 7 -17.47 -1.89 36.68
N SER A 8 -16.78 -1.87 37.81
CA SER A 8 -15.41 -1.37 37.93
C SER A 8 -14.53 -2.40 38.63
N PHE A 9 -13.23 -2.37 38.34
CA PHE A 9 -12.24 -3.26 38.94
C PHE A 9 -11.05 -2.46 39.49
N ASP A 10 -10.43 -2.98 40.54
CA ASP A 10 -9.25 -2.36 41.15
C ASP A 10 -7.99 -2.80 40.40
N SER A 11 -7.17 -1.84 39.98
CA SER A 11 -5.92 -2.08 39.24
C SER A 11 -4.77 -1.32 39.91
N PRO A 12 -3.50 -1.65 39.62
CA PRO A 12 -2.36 -0.85 40.10
C PRO A 12 -2.38 0.63 39.67
N LEU A 13 -3.23 1.00 38.71
CA LEU A 13 -3.47 2.38 38.25
C LEU A 13 -4.70 3.02 38.91
N GLY A 14 -5.28 2.38 39.93
CA GLY A 14 -6.52 2.76 40.60
C GLY A 14 -7.75 2.05 40.04
N MET A 15 -8.93 2.45 40.51
CA MET A 15 -10.22 1.93 40.04
C MET A 15 -10.42 2.27 38.57
N GLN A 16 -10.60 1.24 37.75
CA GLN A 16 -10.88 1.35 36.32
C GLN A 16 -12.27 0.82 36.03
N GLU A 17 -12.95 1.42 35.05
CA GLU A 17 -14.18 0.86 34.50
C GLU A 17 -13.87 -0.38 33.67
N ILE A 18 -14.73 -1.39 33.76
CA ILE A 18 -14.62 -2.56 32.88
C ILE A 18 -15.02 -2.13 31.47
N ASP A 19 -14.14 -2.40 30.50
CA ASP A 19 -14.48 -2.24 29.08
C ASP A 19 -15.67 -3.15 28.75
N SER A 20 -16.81 -2.51 28.48
CA SER A 20 -18.07 -3.16 28.13
C SER A 20 -18.44 -2.95 26.66
N THR A 21 -17.62 -2.21 25.91
CA THR A 21 -17.86 -1.82 24.51
C THR A 21 -16.93 -2.55 23.53
N GLY A 22 -15.76 -3.00 24.00
CA GLY A 22 -14.73 -3.61 23.16
C GLY A 22 -14.07 -2.60 22.22
N SER A 23 -13.15 -3.10 21.39
CA SER A 23 -12.54 -2.28 20.33
C SER A 23 -13.53 -2.09 19.17
N PRO A 24 -13.64 -0.87 18.60
CA PRO A 24 -14.43 -0.66 17.40
C PRO A 24 -13.78 -1.37 16.21
N VAL A 25 -14.58 -2.10 15.44
CA VAL A 25 -14.12 -2.88 14.29
C VAL A 25 -15.01 -2.59 13.09
N GLY A 26 -14.41 -2.11 12.01
CA GLY A 26 -15.05 -1.98 10.70
C GLY A 26 -14.74 -3.19 9.82
N VAL A 27 -15.76 -3.79 9.21
CA VAL A 27 -15.61 -4.96 8.33
C VAL A 27 -16.42 -4.79 7.08
N VAL A 28 -15.84 -5.14 5.93
CA VAL A 28 -16.54 -5.27 4.67
C VAL A 28 -16.25 -6.64 4.06
N ARG A 29 -17.29 -7.28 3.50
CA ARG A 29 -17.13 -8.50 2.71
C ARG A 29 -17.07 -8.13 1.24
N MET A 30 -15.98 -8.50 0.57
CA MET A 30 -15.76 -8.23 -0.85
C MET A 30 -15.86 -9.51 -1.69
N ASP A 31 -16.26 -9.35 -2.95
CA ASP A 31 -16.14 -10.39 -3.97
C ASP A 31 -14.69 -10.44 -4.49
N VAL A 32 -14.01 -11.55 -4.18
CA VAL A 32 -12.60 -11.77 -4.52
C VAL A 32 -12.36 -11.66 -6.03
N SER A 33 -13.30 -12.13 -6.85
CA SER A 33 -13.19 -12.08 -8.32
C SER A 33 -13.27 -10.66 -8.88
N LYS A 34 -13.85 -9.72 -8.14
CA LYS A 34 -13.94 -8.31 -8.47
C LYS A 34 -12.83 -7.47 -7.84
N SER A 35 -12.13 -7.98 -6.83
CA SER A 35 -11.13 -7.24 -6.05
C SER A 35 -9.69 -7.53 -6.47
N TYR A 36 -9.13 -8.70 -6.18
CA TYR A 36 -7.69 -8.95 -6.39
C TYR A 36 -7.38 -10.24 -7.16
N ALA A 37 -8.28 -11.22 -7.19
CA ALA A 37 -8.00 -12.45 -7.92
C ALA A 37 -7.83 -12.20 -9.42
N GLY A 38 -6.81 -12.82 -10.00
CA GLY A 38 -6.49 -12.71 -11.43
C GLY A 38 -5.68 -11.47 -11.81
N ILE A 39 -5.27 -10.62 -10.86
CA ILE A 39 -4.51 -9.40 -11.18
C ILE A 39 -3.13 -9.75 -11.77
N GLY A 40 -2.44 -10.77 -11.26
CA GLY A 40 -1.11 -11.12 -11.77
C GLY A 40 -1.12 -11.57 -13.24
N GLU A 41 -2.13 -12.32 -13.67
CA GLU A 41 -2.29 -12.75 -15.07
C GLU A 41 -2.65 -11.58 -15.99
N LEU A 42 -3.45 -10.62 -15.51
CA LEU A 42 -3.72 -9.39 -16.24
C LEU A 42 -2.44 -8.54 -16.35
N LEU A 43 -1.68 -8.45 -15.26
CA LEU A 43 -0.44 -7.67 -15.21
C LEU A 43 0.60 -8.25 -16.17
N GLN A 44 0.71 -9.58 -16.25
CA GLN A 44 1.57 -10.27 -17.20
C GLN A 44 1.26 -9.86 -18.65
N LYS A 45 -0.02 -9.84 -19.03
CA LYS A 45 -0.44 -9.42 -20.38
C LYS A 45 -0.11 -7.96 -20.64
N PHE A 46 -0.33 -7.11 -19.63
CA PHE A 46 0.00 -5.70 -19.72
C PHE A 46 1.51 -5.49 -19.94
N ILE A 47 2.36 -6.12 -19.13
CA ILE A 47 3.83 -5.99 -19.24
C ILE A 47 4.33 -6.56 -20.57
N ASN A 48 3.90 -7.76 -20.95
CA ASN A 48 4.44 -8.44 -22.12
C ASN A 48 3.95 -7.88 -23.46
N ASN A 49 2.70 -7.40 -23.51
CA ASN A 49 2.05 -7.05 -24.76
C ASN A 49 1.58 -5.58 -24.81
N SER A 50 1.85 -4.78 -23.78
CA SER A 50 1.26 -3.45 -23.62
C SER A 50 -0.27 -3.47 -23.68
N ASP A 51 -0.89 -4.54 -23.18
CA ASP A 51 -2.33 -4.78 -23.27
C ASP A 51 -3.12 -3.86 -22.33
N GLN A 52 -3.59 -2.73 -22.87
CA GLN A 52 -4.33 -1.73 -22.09
C GLN A 52 -5.68 -2.24 -21.58
N GLU A 53 -6.31 -3.19 -22.27
CA GLU A 53 -7.55 -3.79 -21.77
C GLU A 53 -7.30 -4.51 -20.44
N SER A 54 -6.18 -5.24 -20.34
CA SER A 54 -5.78 -5.87 -19.07
C SER A 54 -5.49 -4.85 -17.98
N TRP A 55 -4.86 -3.72 -18.32
CA TRP A 55 -4.64 -2.63 -17.35
C TRP A 55 -5.95 -1.99 -16.87
N ASP A 56 -6.89 -1.69 -17.76
CA ASP A 56 -8.19 -1.13 -17.39
C ASP A 56 -9.00 -2.08 -16.51
N ARG A 57 -8.88 -3.40 -16.73
CA ARG A 57 -9.48 -4.42 -15.86
C ARG A 57 -8.83 -4.46 -14.47
N ILE A 58 -7.51 -4.24 -14.38
CA ILE A 58 -6.83 -4.08 -13.09
C ILE A 58 -7.34 -2.83 -12.37
N LYS A 59 -7.44 -1.68 -13.05
CA LYS A 59 -7.99 -0.45 -12.46
C LYS A 59 -9.40 -0.66 -11.92
N THR A 60 -10.27 -1.28 -12.72
CA THR A 60 -11.66 -1.61 -12.32
C THR A 60 -11.69 -2.45 -11.04
N LYS A 61 -10.74 -3.37 -10.88
CA LYS A 61 -10.60 -4.22 -9.69
C LYS A 61 -10.12 -3.44 -8.45
N ILE A 62 -9.18 -2.53 -8.64
CA ILE A 62 -8.72 -1.60 -7.59
C ILE A 62 -9.85 -0.65 -7.19
N ASP A 63 -10.59 -0.10 -8.16
CA ASP A 63 -11.76 0.76 -7.94
C ASP A 63 -12.85 0.05 -7.11
N TYR A 64 -13.12 -1.22 -7.43
CA TYR A 64 -14.05 -2.04 -6.64
C TYR A 64 -13.57 -2.13 -5.19
N THR A 65 -12.28 -2.39 -4.96
CA THR A 65 -11.70 -2.44 -3.61
C THR A 65 -11.80 -1.09 -2.91
N TYR A 66 -11.41 0.00 -3.57
CA TYR A 66 -11.50 1.37 -3.06
C TYR A 66 -12.91 1.73 -2.60
N ASN A 67 -13.93 1.43 -3.43
CA ASN A 67 -15.32 1.72 -3.09
C ASN A 67 -15.80 0.90 -1.88
N ASN A 68 -15.31 -0.33 -1.73
CA ASN A 68 -15.70 -1.19 -0.60
C ASN A 68 -15.00 -0.81 0.71
N LEU A 69 -13.79 -0.23 0.66
CA LEU A 69 -13.08 0.24 1.86
C LEU A 69 -13.89 1.25 2.65
N ASP A 70 -14.72 2.07 1.98
CA ASP A 70 -15.59 3.06 2.64
C ASP A 70 -16.55 2.40 3.64
N TYR A 71 -17.09 1.22 3.33
CA TYR A 71 -17.98 0.49 4.24
C TYR A 71 -17.30 -0.01 5.52
N ALA A 72 -15.97 -0.20 5.50
CA ALA A 72 -15.22 -0.59 6.69
C ALA A 72 -14.67 0.64 7.43
N LEU A 73 -14.10 1.59 6.71
CA LEU A 73 -13.33 2.68 7.29
C LEU A 73 -14.20 3.87 7.72
N ASN A 74 -15.29 4.19 7.01
CA ASN A 74 -16.15 5.31 7.39
C ASN A 74 -16.85 5.07 8.74
N PRO A 75 -17.50 3.91 9.00
CA PRO A 75 -18.08 3.65 10.32
C PRO A 75 -17.04 3.60 11.44
N LEU A 76 -15.83 3.11 11.13
CA LEU A 76 -14.73 3.13 12.08
C LEU A 76 -14.33 4.56 12.43
N ASP A 77 -14.25 5.47 11.45
CA ASP A 77 -13.96 6.88 11.71
C ASP A 77 -15.09 7.57 12.46
N GLU A 78 -16.35 7.32 12.13
CA GLU A 78 -17.50 7.85 12.87
C GLU A 78 -17.46 7.46 14.37
N SER A 79 -16.96 6.26 14.67
CA SER A 79 -16.86 5.76 16.05
C SER A 79 -15.59 6.19 16.82
N THR A 80 -14.51 6.56 16.12
CA THR A 80 -13.18 6.81 16.75
C THR A 80 -12.54 8.15 16.43
N ALA A 81 -13.05 8.83 15.40
CA ALA A 81 -12.44 9.99 14.76
C ALA A 81 -10.97 9.77 14.37
N PHE A 82 -10.57 8.55 14.00
CA PHE A 82 -9.16 8.21 13.74
C PHE A 82 -8.56 9.06 12.62
N ILE A 83 -9.34 9.46 11.60
CA ILE A 83 -8.87 10.33 10.51
C ILE A 83 -8.40 11.66 11.08
N SER A 84 -9.18 12.28 11.97
CA SER A 84 -8.80 13.56 12.59
C SER A 84 -7.49 13.44 13.37
N GLN A 85 -7.30 12.33 14.08
CA GLN A 85 -6.07 12.06 14.83
C GLN A 85 -4.86 11.86 13.92
N ILE A 86 -5.03 11.14 12.80
CA ILE A 86 -4.00 10.99 11.77
C ILE A 86 -3.64 12.36 11.19
N LYS A 87 -4.62 13.19 10.82
CA LYS A 87 -4.38 14.53 10.24
C LYS A 87 -3.61 15.44 11.19
N VAL A 88 -3.87 15.38 12.49
CA VAL A 88 -3.08 16.13 13.50
C VAL A 88 -1.62 15.68 13.50
N LYS A 89 -1.35 14.39 13.40
CA LYS A 89 0.02 13.84 13.36
C LYS A 89 0.73 14.19 12.05
N VAL A 90 0.04 14.04 10.92
CA VAL A 90 0.53 14.43 9.59
C VAL A 90 0.85 15.92 9.53
N GLY A 91 -0.02 16.78 10.09
CA GLY A 91 0.22 18.22 10.18
C GLY A 91 1.44 18.62 11.03
N LYS A 92 1.96 17.72 11.87
CA LYS A 92 3.22 17.89 12.61
C LYS A 92 4.44 17.35 11.85
N GLY A 93 4.27 16.93 10.60
CA GLY A 93 5.33 16.38 9.76
C GLY A 93 5.52 14.87 9.87
N GLN A 94 4.67 14.13 10.60
CA GLN A 94 4.74 12.66 10.61
C GLN A 94 4.23 12.09 9.28
N LYS A 95 4.87 11.05 8.76
CA LYS A 95 4.41 10.32 7.57
C LYS A 95 3.42 9.22 7.94
N LEU A 96 2.43 9.02 7.09
CA LEU A 96 1.54 7.87 7.14
C LEU A 96 2.24 6.69 6.47
N LEU A 97 2.72 5.75 7.28
CA LEU A 97 3.40 4.54 6.82
C LEU A 97 2.38 3.46 6.40
N PHE A 98 2.49 3.01 5.16
CA PHE A 98 1.82 1.84 4.63
C PHE A 98 2.80 0.67 4.66
N LYS A 99 2.46 -0.34 5.47
CA LYS A 99 3.28 -1.53 5.67
C LYS A 99 2.56 -2.78 5.11
N PRO A 100 2.74 -3.12 3.82
CA PRO A 100 2.26 -4.40 3.31
C PRO A 100 3.07 -5.54 3.93
N ASN A 101 2.46 -6.71 4.14
CA ASN A 101 3.22 -7.91 4.48
C ASN A 101 3.81 -8.49 3.20
N THR A 102 5.13 -8.46 2.97
CA THR A 102 5.72 -8.96 1.71
C THR A 102 6.64 -10.17 1.83
N VAL A 103 6.73 -10.81 3.00
CA VAL A 103 7.43 -12.10 3.32
C VAL A 103 8.54 -12.49 2.34
N GLY A 104 8.17 -13.05 1.18
CA GLY A 104 9.03 -13.13 -0.02
C GLY A 104 8.44 -12.26 -1.14
N PRO A 105 9.10 -11.17 -1.55
CA PRO A 105 8.53 -10.12 -2.41
C PRO A 105 8.46 -10.55 -3.89
N LEU A 106 8.20 -11.82 -4.17
CA LEU A 106 8.16 -12.44 -5.49
C LEU A 106 6.72 -12.48 -6.00
N CYS A 107 6.07 -11.34 -6.20
CA CYS A 107 4.71 -11.29 -6.75
C CYS A 107 4.73 -11.31 -8.28
N ILE A 108 5.69 -10.60 -8.87
CA ILE A 108 5.98 -10.54 -10.30
C ILE A 108 7.23 -11.38 -10.56
N ASP A 109 7.08 -12.41 -11.39
CA ASP A 109 8.20 -13.23 -11.87
C ASP A 109 9.07 -12.42 -12.85
N SER A 110 10.39 -12.42 -12.66
CA SER A 110 11.28 -11.57 -13.47
C SER A 110 11.57 -12.09 -14.88
N GLN A 111 11.12 -13.31 -15.21
CA GLN A 111 11.33 -13.90 -16.55
C GLN A 111 10.04 -13.94 -17.35
N THR A 112 8.95 -14.30 -16.70
CA THR A 112 7.63 -14.48 -17.33
C THR A 112 6.72 -13.27 -17.14
N HIS A 113 7.04 -12.39 -16.19
CA HIS A 113 6.20 -11.28 -15.70
C HIS A 113 4.84 -11.71 -15.16
N GLY A 114 4.67 -13.03 -14.92
CA GLY A 114 3.47 -13.63 -14.36
C GLY A 114 3.45 -13.65 -12.83
N PRO A 115 2.37 -14.18 -12.23
CA PRO A 115 2.31 -14.44 -10.80
C PRO A 115 3.45 -15.37 -10.37
N SER A 116 4.16 -15.01 -9.30
CA SER A 116 5.19 -15.85 -8.68
C SER A 116 4.81 -16.28 -7.26
N LEU A 117 5.72 -16.95 -6.54
CA LEU A 117 5.43 -17.61 -5.24
C LEU A 117 4.88 -16.66 -4.17
N GLY A 118 5.25 -15.38 -4.23
CA GLY A 118 4.78 -14.34 -3.32
C GLY A 118 3.34 -13.88 -3.58
N SER A 119 2.77 -14.15 -4.75
CA SER A 119 1.43 -13.66 -5.16
C SER A 119 0.29 -14.10 -4.23
N ASN A 120 0.45 -15.20 -3.49
CA ASN A 120 -0.54 -15.70 -2.54
C ASN A 120 -0.15 -15.49 -1.06
N ALA A 121 1.07 -15.02 -0.79
CA ALA A 121 1.60 -14.87 0.57
C ALA A 121 1.75 -13.40 1.00
N CYS A 122 1.88 -12.49 0.02
CA CYS A 122 2.02 -11.07 0.27
C CYS A 122 0.66 -10.38 0.34
N THR A 123 0.58 -9.25 1.05
CA THR A 123 -0.48 -8.28 0.84
C THR A 123 -0.43 -7.83 -0.62
N ASP A 124 -1.55 -7.94 -1.34
CA ASP A 124 -1.61 -7.57 -2.75
C ASP A 124 -1.36 -6.06 -2.93
N TRP A 125 -0.50 -5.69 -3.89
CA TRP A 125 -0.19 -4.29 -4.17
C TRP A 125 -1.42 -3.51 -4.64
N ALA A 126 -2.38 -4.16 -5.29
CA ALA A 126 -3.63 -3.56 -5.72
C ALA A 126 -4.50 -3.13 -4.52
N PHE A 127 -4.44 -3.86 -3.41
CA PHE A 127 -5.10 -3.48 -2.17
C PHE A 127 -4.46 -2.21 -1.56
N ILE A 128 -3.13 -2.14 -1.54
CA ILE A 128 -2.43 -0.93 -1.06
C ILE A 128 -2.75 0.28 -1.95
N ALA A 129 -2.84 0.09 -3.27
CA ALA A 129 -3.27 1.15 -4.18
C ALA A 129 -4.67 1.70 -3.83
N ALA A 130 -5.64 0.82 -3.59
CA ALA A 130 -6.98 1.21 -3.17
C ALA A 130 -6.96 1.95 -1.82
N LEU A 131 -6.20 1.45 -0.84
CA LEU A 131 -6.12 2.04 0.50
C LEU A 131 -5.44 3.41 0.49
N MET A 132 -4.34 3.57 -0.23
CA MET A 132 -3.67 4.87 -0.38
C MET A 132 -4.59 5.88 -1.06
N ARG A 133 -5.29 5.50 -2.13
CA ARG A 133 -6.29 6.37 -2.77
C ARG A 133 -7.42 6.74 -1.80
N TRP A 134 -7.88 5.80 -0.97
CA TRP A 134 -8.91 6.09 0.04
C TRP A 134 -8.44 7.15 1.04
N PHE A 135 -7.24 7.01 1.61
CA PHE A 135 -6.69 8.05 2.49
C PHE A 135 -6.48 9.38 1.77
N HIS A 136 -6.11 9.34 0.49
CA HIS A 136 -5.94 10.55 -0.29
C HIS A 136 -7.26 11.29 -0.48
N GLU A 137 -8.26 10.61 -1.04
CA GLU A 137 -9.53 11.24 -1.41
C GLU A 137 -10.48 11.49 -0.21
N LYS A 138 -10.52 10.57 0.76
CA LYS A 138 -11.48 10.62 1.87
C LYS A 138 -10.92 11.31 3.11
N ALA A 139 -9.63 11.08 3.41
CA ALA A 139 -8.96 11.76 4.50
C ALA A 139 -8.27 13.07 4.07
N GLY A 140 -8.13 13.34 2.77
CA GLY A 140 -7.47 14.55 2.27
C GLY A 140 -5.99 14.59 2.61
N ILE A 141 -5.33 13.43 2.59
CA ILE A 141 -3.89 13.29 2.88
C ILE A 141 -3.14 13.24 1.55
N SER A 142 -2.22 14.18 1.33
CA SER A 142 -1.35 14.16 0.15
C SER A 142 -0.56 12.85 0.06
N TYR A 143 -0.35 12.33 -1.15
CA TYR A 143 0.49 11.17 -1.37
C TYR A 143 1.93 11.39 -0.88
N TYR A 144 2.41 12.64 -0.91
CA TYR A 144 3.72 13.00 -0.37
C TYR A 144 3.79 12.90 1.15
N MET A 145 2.66 12.83 1.85
CA MET A 145 2.61 12.54 3.29
C MET A 145 2.46 11.05 3.60
N MET A 146 2.41 10.21 2.57
CA MET A 146 2.41 8.76 2.69
C MET A 146 3.80 8.20 2.36
N THR A 147 4.06 6.99 2.83
CA THR A 147 5.25 6.23 2.46
C THR A 147 4.95 4.75 2.51
N LEU A 148 5.60 3.97 1.64
CA LEU A 148 5.65 2.53 1.77
C LEU A 148 6.87 2.18 2.63
N GLY A 149 6.74 1.27 3.58
CA GLY A 149 7.89 0.74 4.28
C GLY A 149 7.69 -0.71 4.65
N GLU A 150 8.69 -1.54 4.36
CA GLU A 150 8.61 -2.96 4.63
C GLU A 150 9.98 -3.61 4.83
N ALA A 151 10.18 -4.18 6.02
CA ALA A 151 11.36 -4.96 6.38
C ALA A 151 11.14 -6.45 6.08
N ALA A 152 10.97 -6.80 4.80
CA ALA A 152 10.70 -8.18 4.41
C ALA A 152 11.93 -9.06 4.61
N THR A 153 11.72 -10.27 5.13
CA THR A 153 12.80 -11.18 5.51
C THR A 153 13.75 -11.52 4.35
N ALA A 154 13.26 -11.51 3.10
CA ALA A 154 14.02 -11.90 1.92
C ALA A 154 14.32 -10.74 0.95
N LEU A 155 14.16 -9.47 1.35
CA LEU A 155 14.30 -8.35 0.41
C LEU A 155 15.72 -8.25 -0.16
N SER A 156 16.74 -8.17 0.70
CA SER A 156 18.13 -8.05 0.27
C SER A 156 18.66 -9.29 -0.47
N SER A 157 18.19 -10.50 -0.12
CA SER A 157 18.58 -11.72 -0.83
C SER A 157 17.94 -11.80 -2.23
N THR A 158 16.68 -11.37 -2.35
CA THR A 158 15.98 -11.26 -3.64
C THR A 158 16.63 -10.21 -4.54
N ALA A 159 16.94 -9.03 -4.00
CA ALA A 159 17.66 -7.96 -4.69
C ALA A 159 18.99 -8.46 -5.27
N ASN A 160 19.79 -9.15 -4.46
CA ASN A 160 21.04 -9.78 -4.90
C ASN A 160 20.85 -10.82 -6.02
N ALA A 161 19.79 -11.63 -5.94
CA ALA A 161 19.48 -12.61 -6.97
C ALA A 161 19.10 -11.92 -8.29
N PHE A 162 18.22 -10.91 -8.23
CA PHE A 162 17.79 -10.14 -9.40
C PHE A 162 18.95 -9.37 -10.05
N SER A 163 19.84 -8.76 -9.27
CA SER A 163 21.05 -8.11 -9.80
C SER A 163 21.90 -9.05 -10.65
N ARG A 164 22.00 -10.33 -10.29
CA ARG A 164 22.79 -11.33 -11.04
C ARG A 164 22.11 -11.78 -12.33
N THR A 165 20.79 -11.70 -12.40
CA THR A 165 19.98 -12.15 -13.55
C THR A 165 19.45 -10.98 -14.38
N ASN A 166 19.69 -9.74 -13.98
CA ASN A 166 19.23 -8.56 -14.68
C ASN A 166 19.93 -8.46 -16.05
N PRO A 167 19.19 -8.51 -17.17
CA PRO A 167 19.79 -8.42 -18.52
C PRO A 167 20.52 -7.09 -18.76
N GLU A 168 20.13 -6.01 -18.07
CA GLU A 168 20.81 -4.71 -18.16
C GLU A 168 22.12 -4.65 -17.37
N GLN A 169 22.46 -5.69 -16.60
CA GLN A 169 23.64 -5.73 -15.71
C GLN A 169 23.69 -4.58 -14.69
N LYS A 170 22.53 -4.00 -14.38
CA LYS A 170 22.37 -3.01 -13.32
C LYS A 170 22.01 -3.68 -12.01
N GLU A 171 22.52 -3.10 -10.93
CA GLU A 171 22.13 -3.48 -9.58
C GLU A 171 20.63 -3.21 -9.36
N ILE A 172 19.95 -4.18 -8.76
CA ILE A 172 18.59 -4.07 -8.26
C ILE A 172 18.70 -3.89 -6.74
N THR A 173 18.22 -2.75 -6.24
CA THR A 173 18.19 -2.44 -4.80
C THR A 173 17.01 -3.15 -4.11
N PRO A 174 17.02 -3.28 -2.77
CA PRO A 174 15.87 -3.80 -2.04
C PRO A 174 14.59 -3.00 -2.31
N GLU A 175 14.66 -1.68 -2.37
CA GLU A 175 13.52 -0.82 -2.72
C GLU A 175 13.07 -1.01 -4.17
N ALA A 176 13.99 -1.28 -5.12
CA ALA A 176 13.64 -1.64 -6.50
C ALA A 176 12.84 -2.97 -6.57
N VAL A 177 13.09 -3.91 -5.65
CA VAL A 177 12.28 -5.13 -5.51
C VAL A 177 10.86 -4.80 -5.06
N LEU A 178 10.69 -3.84 -4.14
CA LEU A 178 9.35 -3.38 -3.72
C LEU A 178 8.64 -2.63 -4.85
N GLU A 179 9.36 -1.75 -5.56
CA GLU A 179 8.86 -1.09 -6.78
C GLU A 179 8.40 -2.11 -7.82
N GLY A 180 9.11 -3.23 -7.97
CA GLY A 180 8.75 -4.28 -8.92
C GLY A 180 9.05 -3.92 -10.38
N LYS A 181 9.65 -2.73 -10.60
CA LYS A 181 10.15 -2.23 -11.89
C LYS A 181 11.37 -1.34 -11.64
N SER A 182 12.42 -1.52 -12.45
CA SER A 182 13.60 -0.64 -12.50
C SER A 182 14.17 -0.65 -13.92
N GLY A 183 14.17 0.50 -14.63
CA GLY A 183 14.47 0.49 -16.07
C GLY A 183 13.49 -0.42 -16.84
N ASP A 184 13.99 -1.31 -17.69
CA ASP A 184 13.19 -2.32 -18.40
C ASP A 184 13.05 -3.63 -17.60
N PHE A 185 13.70 -3.74 -16.43
CA PHE A 185 13.53 -4.88 -15.53
C PHE A 185 12.18 -4.82 -14.81
N TYR A 186 11.47 -5.95 -14.81
CA TYR A 186 10.29 -6.21 -13.99
C TYR A 186 10.54 -7.41 -13.09
N GLY A 187 10.05 -7.35 -11.86
CA GLY A 187 10.19 -8.43 -10.90
C GLY A 187 10.16 -7.89 -9.47
N GLY A 188 9.42 -8.54 -8.58
CA GLY A 188 9.25 -8.04 -7.21
C GLY A 188 7.78 -7.93 -6.77
N TRP A 189 7.47 -6.98 -5.89
CA TRP A 189 6.13 -6.83 -5.32
C TRP A 189 5.16 -6.04 -6.22
N GLY A 190 5.54 -4.84 -6.69
CA GLY A 190 4.78 -4.10 -7.69
C GLY A 190 4.33 -2.68 -7.31
N PHE A 191 5.05 -1.98 -6.42
CA PHE A 191 4.70 -0.61 -6.03
C PHE A 191 4.73 0.40 -7.19
N TYR A 192 5.50 0.16 -8.25
CA TYR A 192 5.45 0.95 -9.49
C TYR A 192 4.02 1.00 -10.06
N PHE A 193 3.29 -0.11 -10.02
CA PHE A 193 1.92 -0.18 -10.51
C PHE A 193 0.93 0.49 -9.56
N VAL A 194 1.25 0.57 -8.26
CA VAL A 194 0.54 1.44 -7.32
C VAL A 194 0.69 2.90 -7.75
N ARG A 195 1.92 3.38 -7.96
CA ARG A 195 2.18 4.76 -8.42
C ARG A 195 1.43 5.08 -9.71
N LYS A 196 1.49 4.17 -10.69
CA LYS A 196 0.79 4.28 -11.97
C LYS A 196 -0.73 4.42 -11.79
N TYR A 197 -1.34 3.53 -11.00
CA TYR A 197 -2.78 3.60 -10.72
C TYR A 197 -3.16 4.91 -10.02
N LEU A 198 -2.41 5.31 -8.99
CA LEU A 198 -2.70 6.53 -8.24
C LEU A 198 -2.61 7.76 -9.14
N PHE A 199 -1.58 7.84 -10.00
CA PHE A 199 -1.41 8.93 -10.96
C PHE A 199 -2.58 9.00 -11.96
N GLU A 200 -3.01 7.85 -12.51
CA GLU A 200 -4.16 7.81 -13.43
C GLU A 200 -5.52 8.03 -12.75
N SER A 201 -5.58 7.94 -11.42
CA SER A 201 -6.79 8.16 -10.63
C SER A 201 -6.93 9.60 -10.12
N LEU A 202 -5.94 10.45 -10.36
CA LEU A 202 -5.98 11.86 -9.97
C LEU A 202 -7.15 12.57 -10.65
N LYS A 203 -7.81 13.44 -9.89
CA LYS A 203 -8.88 14.29 -10.41
C LYS A 203 -8.28 15.44 -11.22
N GLU A 204 -9.08 15.95 -12.16
CA GLU A 204 -8.70 17.13 -12.93
C GLU A 204 -8.34 18.29 -12.00
N GLY A 205 -7.16 18.88 -12.21
CA GLY A 205 -6.63 19.98 -11.39
C GLY A 205 -5.74 19.56 -10.22
N GLU A 206 -5.63 18.28 -9.89
CA GLU A 206 -4.65 17.80 -8.92
C GLU A 206 -3.24 17.81 -9.55
N SER A 207 -2.27 18.38 -8.82
CA SER A 207 -0.88 18.53 -9.28
C SER A 207 0.09 17.54 -8.64
N GLU A 208 -0.40 16.64 -7.79
CA GLU A 208 0.44 15.62 -7.19
C GLU A 208 0.91 14.63 -8.24
N ASN A 209 2.13 14.11 -8.07
CA ASN A 209 2.69 13.09 -8.93
C ASN A 209 3.20 11.93 -8.05
N PRO A 210 2.41 10.85 -7.91
CA PRO A 210 2.82 9.66 -7.18
C PRO A 210 4.11 9.00 -7.69
N PHE A 211 4.63 9.37 -8.86
CA PHE A 211 5.96 8.93 -9.32
C PHE A 211 7.13 9.71 -8.70
N ASN A 212 6.90 10.87 -8.08
CA ASN A 212 7.97 11.54 -7.34
C ASN A 212 8.46 10.64 -6.19
N GLY A 213 9.75 10.33 -6.15
CA GLY A 213 10.34 9.35 -5.24
C GLY A 213 10.68 8.00 -5.89
N TYR A 214 10.21 7.73 -7.11
CA TYR A 214 10.49 6.48 -7.82
C TYR A 214 11.98 6.34 -8.15
N GLU A 215 12.61 7.39 -8.69
CA GLU A 215 14.04 7.39 -9.03
C GLU A 215 14.90 7.19 -7.78
N GLU A 216 14.57 7.84 -6.68
CA GLU A 216 15.27 7.64 -5.41
C GLU A 216 15.11 6.20 -4.92
N SER A 217 13.91 5.62 -5.04
CA SER A 217 13.63 4.24 -4.61
C SER A 217 14.44 3.23 -5.43
N ILE A 218 14.39 3.28 -6.76
CA ILE A 218 15.09 2.28 -7.59
C ILE A 218 16.62 2.39 -7.53
N ASN A 219 17.15 3.53 -7.09
CA ASN A 219 18.58 3.76 -6.88
C ASN A 219 19.02 3.60 -5.41
N GLY A 220 18.11 3.22 -4.49
CA GLY A 220 18.42 3.04 -3.07
C GLY A 220 18.85 4.32 -2.37
N ILE A 221 18.39 5.47 -2.84
CA ILE A 221 18.72 6.78 -2.27
C ILE A 221 17.85 7.01 -1.04
N TYR A 222 18.47 6.88 0.12
CA TYR A 222 17.81 7.14 1.39
C TYR A 222 17.60 8.65 1.63
N LEU A 223 16.33 9.05 1.71
CA LEU A 223 15.91 10.37 2.20
C LEU A 223 15.12 10.19 3.51
N PRO A 224 15.53 10.80 4.63
CA PRO A 224 14.82 10.63 5.89
C PRO A 224 13.36 11.11 5.78
N PRO A 225 12.36 10.36 6.29
CA PRO A 225 10.94 10.70 6.13
C PRO A 225 10.56 12.13 6.54
N GLY A 226 11.25 12.69 7.55
CA GLY A 226 11.02 14.06 8.03
C GLY A 226 11.53 15.18 7.11
N HIS A 227 12.36 14.86 6.11
CA HIS A 227 12.91 15.84 5.15
C HIS A 227 12.25 15.78 3.77
N VAL A 228 11.38 14.81 3.54
CA VAL A 228 10.69 14.63 2.27
C VAL A 228 9.36 15.36 2.32
N THR A 229 9.08 16.25 1.37
CA THR A 229 7.82 17.03 1.33
C THR A 229 7.04 16.87 0.03
N ASP A 230 7.69 16.36 -1.02
CA ASP A 230 7.22 16.35 -2.40
C ASP A 230 7.33 14.97 -3.07
N LYS A 231 7.58 13.90 -2.29
CA LYS A 231 7.83 12.54 -2.79
C LYS A 231 7.09 11.49 -1.98
N LEU A 232 6.62 10.47 -2.69
CA LEU A 232 6.14 9.23 -2.12
C LEU A 232 7.31 8.24 -2.09
N MET A 233 7.88 8.01 -0.91
CA MET A 233 9.10 7.20 -0.73
C MET A 233 8.78 5.75 -0.37
N VAL A 234 9.70 4.86 -0.73
CA VAL A 234 9.79 3.46 -0.30
C VAL A 234 10.97 3.30 0.66
N TYR A 235 10.80 2.52 1.72
CA TYR A 235 11.84 2.18 2.68
C TYR A 235 11.90 0.67 2.94
N ASP A 236 13.10 0.09 2.98
CA ASP A 236 13.39 -1.26 3.51
C ASP A 236 13.80 -1.19 4.99
#